data_AF-A0A562WB38-F1
#
_entry.id   AF-A0A562WB38-F1
#
_cell.length_a   1.000
_cell.length_b   1.000
_cell.length_c   1.000
_cell.angle_alpha   90.00
_cell.angle_beta   90.00
_cell.angle_gamma   90.00
#
_symmetry.space_group_name_H-M   'P 1'
#
loop_
_entity.id
_entity.type
_entity.pdbx_description
1 polymer ?
#
loop_
_entity_poly.entity_id
_entity_poly.type
_entity_poly.pdbx_seq_one_letter_code
_entity_poly.pdbx_strand_id
1 'polypeptide(L)'
;MAAVRRGQRSGEPGSLSREQELDLIDALRGVHPDEFGLDEELWTRQSLTSLIQRRYDQSMDTGAVGAYLRAWGLGPREPRERACGLCVGAVEHWVRTEYPAITRAAQEHLAEVYWLGRVRLRGTMPAADVVSAVSSRGRVRFMITTPSVDPPLPRDFVLRLSGTEERTVHVIMDGSWPRNEWPRRLPRRIVLHPLPSCGRAVAARPGRLGPAA
;
A
#
# COMPACT_ATOMS: atom_id res chain seq x y z
N MET A 1 6.59 -12.43 -2.63
CA MET A 1 7.90 -12.12 -2.03
C MET A 1 8.41 -10.83 -2.66
N ALA A 2 8.74 -9.79 -1.89
CA ALA A 2 9.42 -8.61 -2.44
C ALA A 2 10.91 -8.95 -2.60
N ALA A 3 11.37 -9.05 -3.84
CA ALA A 3 12.75 -9.33 -4.15
C ALA A 3 13.60 -8.12 -3.78
N VAL A 4 14.58 -8.34 -2.89
CA VAL A 4 15.73 -7.45 -2.82
C VAL A 4 16.37 -7.49 -4.21
N ARG A 5 16.50 -6.36 -4.88
CA ARG A 5 17.47 -6.23 -5.96
C ARG A 5 18.85 -6.45 -5.35
N ARG A 6 19.29 -7.72 -5.28
CA ARG A 6 20.69 -8.06 -5.02
C ARG A 6 21.45 -7.64 -6.27
N GLY A 7 22.17 -6.51 -6.17
CA GLY A 7 23.20 -6.10 -7.11
C GLY A 7 22.70 -5.84 -8.54
N GLN A 8 21.96 -4.75 -8.75
CA GLN A 8 21.97 -4.12 -10.08
C GLN A 8 23.02 -3.01 -10.02
N ARG A 9 24.04 -3.12 -10.87
CA ARG A 9 25.24 -2.28 -10.88
C ARG A 9 24.86 -0.80 -10.77
N SER A 10 25.36 -0.14 -9.73
CA SER A 10 25.43 1.31 -9.66
C SER A 10 26.01 1.83 -10.98
N GLY A 11 25.28 2.69 -11.71
CA GLY A 11 25.83 3.40 -12.87
C GLY A 11 25.15 3.22 -14.23
N GLU A 12 23.98 2.58 -14.35
CA GLU A 12 23.19 2.77 -15.58
C GLU A 12 22.60 4.20 -15.58
N PRO A 13 22.84 5.00 -16.63
CA PRO A 13 22.28 6.34 -16.74
C PRO A 13 20.74 6.26 -16.67
N GLY A 14 20.14 6.87 -15.64
CA GLY A 14 18.69 6.84 -15.42
C GLY A 14 18.20 6.00 -14.21
N SER A 15 19.09 5.39 -13.43
CA SER A 15 18.77 4.68 -12.18
C SER A 15 19.19 5.50 -10.95
N LEU A 16 18.36 5.52 -9.91
CA LEU A 16 18.78 5.98 -8.57
C LEU A 16 19.85 5.04 -8.01
N SER A 17 20.85 5.61 -7.35
CA SER A 17 21.78 4.87 -6.50
C SER A 17 21.06 4.31 -5.27
N ARG A 18 21.69 3.35 -4.58
CA ARG A 18 21.11 2.80 -3.34
C ARG A 18 20.96 3.88 -2.27
N GLU A 19 21.90 4.82 -2.19
CA GLU A 19 21.85 5.93 -1.23
C GLU A 19 20.68 6.87 -1.56
N GLN A 20 20.50 7.22 -2.84
CA GLN A 20 19.36 8.02 -3.29
C GLN A 20 18.03 7.30 -3.05
N GLU A 21 17.94 5.99 -3.28
CA GLU A 21 16.72 5.23 -2.98
C GLU A 21 16.38 5.26 -1.48
N LEU A 22 17.37 5.11 -0.60
CA LEU A 22 17.18 5.15 0.85
C LEU A 22 16.80 6.55 1.35
N ASP A 23 17.47 7.57 0.84
CA ASP A 23 17.17 8.98 1.12
C ASP A 23 15.76 9.35 0.63
N LEU A 24 15.35 8.89 -0.56
CA LEU A 24 14.00 9.05 -1.07
C LEU A 24 12.95 8.37 -0.18
N ILE A 25 13.21 7.13 0.23
CA ILE A 25 12.31 6.41 1.16
C ILE A 25 12.16 7.21 2.46
N ASP A 26 13.25 7.75 3.00
CA ASP A 26 13.23 8.53 4.22
C ASP A 26 12.44 9.83 4.07
N ALA A 27 12.64 10.55 2.96
CA ALA A 27 11.91 11.77 2.63
C ALA A 27 10.39 11.54 2.48
N LEU A 28 9.96 10.32 2.13
CA LEU A 28 8.55 9.97 1.96
C LEU A 28 7.86 9.48 3.24
N ARG A 29 8.59 9.31 4.35
CA ARG A 29 8.05 8.71 5.58
C ARG A 29 7.07 9.66 6.26
N GLY A 30 5.84 9.18 6.43
CA GLY A 30 4.82 9.87 7.22
C GLY A 30 4.33 11.18 6.61
N VAL A 31 4.70 11.45 5.37
CA VAL A 31 4.36 12.67 4.65
C VAL A 31 3.61 12.37 3.36
N HIS A 32 2.89 13.37 2.87
CA HIS A 32 2.04 13.30 1.69
C HIS A 32 2.53 14.26 0.58
N PRO A 33 2.09 14.09 -0.68
CA PRO A 33 2.59 14.93 -1.79
C PRO A 33 2.29 16.43 -1.66
N ASP A 34 1.17 16.77 -1.00
CA ASP A 34 0.76 18.14 -0.68
C ASP A 34 1.83 18.90 0.12
N GLU A 35 2.55 18.23 1.03
CA GLU A 35 3.68 18.80 1.78
C GLU A 35 4.87 19.18 0.89
N PHE A 36 4.91 18.68 -0.35
CA PHE A 36 5.91 19.01 -1.37
C PHE A 36 5.34 19.92 -2.47
N GLY A 37 4.14 20.48 -2.27
CA GLY A 37 3.46 21.30 -3.26
C GLY A 37 3.07 20.50 -4.51
N LEU A 38 2.59 19.28 -4.32
CA LEU A 38 2.04 18.43 -5.38
C LEU A 38 0.55 18.20 -5.12
N ASP A 39 -0.29 18.33 -6.14
CA ASP A 39 -1.75 18.30 -6.02
C ASP A 39 -2.35 16.90 -5.80
N GLU A 40 -1.52 15.91 -5.49
CA GLU A 40 -1.95 14.52 -5.33
C GLU A 40 -2.21 14.17 -3.86
N GLU A 41 -3.33 13.52 -3.60
CA GLU A 41 -3.77 13.10 -2.25
C GLU A 41 -2.82 12.10 -1.58
N LEU A 42 -2.25 11.21 -2.39
CA LEU A 42 -1.35 10.14 -1.98
C LEU A 42 -0.22 10.05 -2.99
N TRP A 43 0.90 9.45 -2.60
CA TRP A 43 1.99 9.24 -3.54
C TRP A 43 1.55 8.33 -4.69
N THR A 44 1.86 8.73 -5.91
CA THR A 44 1.66 7.94 -7.11
C THR A 44 2.96 7.84 -7.88
N ARG A 45 2.92 7.17 -9.02
CA ARG A 45 4.05 7.15 -9.95
C ARG A 45 4.44 8.56 -10.41
N GLN A 46 3.46 9.44 -10.64
CA GLN A 46 3.69 10.77 -11.17
C GLN A 46 4.28 11.70 -10.12
N SER A 47 3.66 11.83 -8.94
CA SER A 47 4.21 12.64 -7.85
C SER A 47 5.60 12.18 -7.41
N LEU A 48 5.85 10.86 -7.43
CA LEU A 48 7.19 10.33 -7.16
C LEU A 48 8.22 10.70 -8.24
N THR A 49 7.86 10.64 -9.53
CA THR A 49 8.72 11.15 -10.62
C THR A 49 9.04 12.63 -10.43
N SER A 50 8.05 13.46 -10.11
CA SER A 50 8.25 14.89 -9.86
C SER A 50 9.16 15.14 -8.65
N LEU A 51 9.01 14.37 -7.57
CA LEU A 51 9.89 14.48 -6.41
C LEU A 51 11.34 14.10 -6.74
N ILE A 52 11.54 13.01 -7.48
CA ILE A 52 12.88 12.56 -7.90
C ILE A 52 13.58 13.62 -8.76
N GLN A 53 12.88 14.20 -9.75
CA GLN A 53 13.43 15.28 -10.56
C GLN A 53 13.84 16.48 -9.70
N ARG A 54 12.97 16.93 -8.79
CA ARG A 54 13.25 18.09 -7.93
C ARG A 54 14.41 17.84 -6.96
N ARG A 55 14.54 16.61 -6.45
CA ARG A 55 15.51 16.27 -5.40
C ARG A 55 16.90 15.95 -5.94
N TYR A 56 16.99 15.35 -7.12
CA TYR A 56 18.26 14.84 -7.67
C TYR A 56 18.63 15.43 -9.03
N ASP A 57 17.81 16.37 -9.56
CA ASP A 57 17.94 16.94 -10.91
C ASP A 57 18.03 15.88 -12.02
N GLN A 58 17.38 14.73 -11.79
CA GLN A 58 17.45 13.57 -12.66
C GLN A 58 16.09 13.27 -13.28
N SER A 59 16.02 13.35 -14.62
CA SER A 59 14.83 12.97 -15.37
C SER A 59 14.73 11.46 -15.47
N MET A 60 13.64 10.91 -14.96
CA MET A 60 13.33 9.49 -15.02
C MET A 60 11.96 9.29 -15.67
N ASP A 61 11.89 8.33 -16.59
CA ASP A 61 10.61 7.90 -17.14
C ASP A 61 9.73 7.24 -16.06
N THR A 62 8.41 7.41 -16.21
CA THR A 62 7.40 6.84 -15.31
C THR A 62 7.45 5.31 -15.22
N GLY A 63 7.93 4.62 -16.25
CA GLY A 63 8.19 3.20 -16.27
C GLY A 63 9.34 2.77 -15.37
N ALA A 64 10.41 3.59 -15.31
CA ALA A 64 11.54 3.38 -14.39
C ALA A 64 11.08 3.52 -12.93
N VAL A 65 10.32 4.57 -12.61
CA VAL A 65 9.70 4.74 -11.29
C VAL A 65 8.74 3.57 -10.98
N GLY A 66 7.97 3.11 -11.97
CA GLY A 66 7.15 1.90 -11.83
C GLY A 66 7.96 0.65 -11.50
N ALA A 67 9.21 0.53 -11.97
CA ALA A 67 10.09 -0.58 -11.60
C ALA A 67 10.53 -0.50 -10.14
N TYR A 68 10.79 0.69 -9.61
CA TYR A 68 11.06 0.90 -8.17
C TYR A 68 9.85 0.51 -7.32
N LEU A 69 8.64 0.96 -7.67
CA LEU A 69 7.43 0.58 -6.95
C LEU A 69 7.20 -0.94 -6.96
N ARG A 70 7.46 -1.62 -8.08
CA ARG A 70 7.41 -3.09 -8.15
C ARG A 70 8.46 -3.74 -7.25
N ALA A 71 9.68 -3.22 -7.21
CA ALA A 71 10.74 -3.70 -6.32
C ALA A 71 10.40 -3.50 -4.84
N TRP A 72 9.69 -2.41 -4.50
CA TRP A 72 9.11 -2.17 -3.17
C TRP A 72 7.90 -3.05 -2.85
N GLY A 73 7.43 -3.86 -3.81
CA GLY A 73 6.34 -4.82 -3.64
C GLY A 73 4.94 -4.28 -3.99
N LEU A 74 4.84 -3.11 -4.61
CA LEU A 74 3.59 -2.46 -5.02
C LEU A 74 3.15 -2.86 -6.43
N GLY A 75 3.62 -4.00 -6.92
CA GLY A 75 3.19 -4.55 -8.21
C GLY A 75 1.75 -5.09 -8.16
N PRO A 76 1.14 -5.32 -9.32
CA PRO A 76 -0.07 -6.12 -9.42
C PRO A 76 0.13 -7.49 -8.74
N ARG A 77 -0.88 -7.92 -7.98
CA ARG A 77 -0.91 -9.21 -7.31
C ARG A 77 -2.29 -9.82 -7.54
N GLU A 78 -2.31 -11.11 -7.87
CA GLU A 78 -3.55 -11.85 -8.03
C GLU A 78 -4.27 -11.98 -6.67
N PRO A 79 -5.61 -12.11 -6.64
CA PRO A 79 -6.35 -12.24 -5.39
C PRO A 79 -5.81 -13.35 -4.48
N ARG A 80 -5.48 -14.52 -5.04
CA ARG A 80 -4.93 -15.67 -4.29
C ARG A 80 -3.59 -15.38 -3.61
N GLU A 81 -2.79 -14.49 -4.18
CA GLU A 81 -1.49 -14.11 -3.62
C GLU A 81 -1.63 -13.15 -2.45
N ARG A 82 -2.80 -12.52 -2.27
CA ARG A 82 -3.07 -11.50 -1.25
C ARG A 82 -3.53 -12.08 0.09
N ALA A 83 -3.84 -13.37 0.15
CA ALA A 83 -4.21 -14.08 1.37
C ALA A 83 -3.15 -15.11 1.79
N CYS A 84 -3.27 -15.64 3.01
CA CYS A 84 -2.47 -16.78 3.45
C CYS A 84 -2.75 -18.02 2.58
N GLY A 85 -1.76 -18.89 2.38
CA GLY A 85 -1.90 -20.09 1.52
C GLY A 85 -3.04 -21.03 1.94
N LEU A 86 -3.41 -21.02 3.22
CA LEU A 86 -4.55 -21.78 3.74
C LEU A 86 -5.93 -21.25 3.28
N CYS A 87 -5.99 -20.04 2.73
CA CYS A 87 -7.23 -19.39 2.32
C CYS A 87 -7.46 -19.33 0.83
N VAL A 88 -6.61 -19.96 0.01
CA VAL A 88 -6.72 -19.93 -1.46
C VAL A 88 -8.12 -20.35 -1.91
N GLY A 89 -8.66 -21.47 -1.42
CA GLY A 89 -10.01 -21.93 -1.80
C GLY A 89 -11.13 -20.95 -1.40
N ALA A 90 -11.03 -20.33 -0.22
CA ALA A 90 -12.01 -19.33 0.23
C ALA A 90 -11.93 -18.06 -0.64
N VAL A 91 -10.72 -17.62 -0.99
CA VAL A 91 -10.50 -16.49 -1.90
C VAL A 91 -11.04 -16.78 -3.29
N GLU A 92 -10.77 -17.97 -3.84
CA GLU A 92 -11.28 -18.37 -5.16
C GLU A 92 -12.81 -18.39 -5.21
N HIS A 93 -13.46 -18.91 -4.15
CA HIS A 93 -14.91 -18.85 -4.04
C HIS A 93 -15.40 -17.39 -4.02
N TRP A 94 -14.82 -16.56 -3.16
CA TRP A 94 -15.17 -15.14 -3.03
C TRP A 94 -14.96 -14.35 -4.33
N VAL A 95 -13.91 -14.64 -5.09
CA VAL A 95 -13.67 -14.02 -6.42
C VAL A 95 -14.79 -14.38 -7.41
N ARG A 96 -15.38 -15.58 -7.31
CA ARG A 96 -16.50 -15.99 -8.17
C ARG A 96 -17.85 -15.45 -7.71
N THR A 97 -18.06 -15.26 -6.40
CA THR A 97 -19.38 -14.94 -5.84
C THR A 97 -19.55 -13.49 -5.41
N GLU A 98 -18.58 -12.93 -4.69
CA GLU A 98 -18.69 -11.61 -4.04
C GLU A 98 -18.04 -10.51 -4.87
N TYR A 99 -16.85 -10.77 -5.43
CA TYR A 99 -16.12 -9.78 -6.21
C TYR A 99 -16.92 -9.19 -7.38
N PRO A 100 -17.71 -9.96 -8.16
CA PRO A 100 -18.53 -9.40 -9.24
C PRO A 100 -19.64 -8.45 -8.74
N ALA A 101 -20.16 -8.67 -7.53
CA ALA A 101 -21.14 -7.77 -6.93
C ALA A 101 -20.49 -6.44 -6.53
N ILE A 102 -19.27 -6.48 -6.00
CA ILE A 102 -18.49 -5.28 -5.65
C ILE A 102 -18.18 -4.46 -6.90
N THR A 103 -17.71 -5.10 -7.97
CA THR A 103 -17.38 -4.40 -9.22
C THR A 103 -18.61 -3.81 -9.89
N ARG A 104 -19.74 -4.52 -9.89
CA ARG A 104 -21.03 -4.01 -10.39
C ARG A 104 -21.49 -2.78 -9.60
N ALA A 105 -21.51 -2.85 -8.26
CA ALA A 105 -21.88 -1.71 -7.42
C ALA A 105 -20.94 -0.52 -7.65
N ALA A 106 -19.64 -0.76 -7.81
CA ALA A 106 -18.70 0.30 -8.12
C ALA A 106 -18.96 0.93 -9.50
N GLN A 107 -19.29 0.14 -10.51
CA GLN A 107 -19.65 0.65 -11.84
C GLN A 107 -20.93 1.49 -11.81
N GLU A 108 -21.98 1.02 -11.13
CA GLU A 108 -23.27 1.72 -10.98
C GLU A 108 -23.10 3.11 -10.33
N HIS A 109 -22.15 3.24 -9.40
CA HIS A 109 -21.87 4.49 -8.68
C HIS A 109 -20.63 5.25 -9.20
N LEU A 110 -20.09 4.88 -10.37
CA LEU A 110 -18.87 5.47 -10.95
C LEU A 110 -17.70 5.53 -9.95
N ALA A 111 -17.63 4.54 -9.07
CA ALA A 111 -16.66 4.42 -8.01
C ALA A 111 -15.40 3.66 -8.47
N GLU A 112 -14.26 4.00 -7.86
CA GLU A 112 -13.03 3.25 -8.06
C GLU A 112 -12.97 2.04 -7.10
N VAL A 113 -12.43 0.93 -7.60
CA VAL A 113 -12.13 -0.26 -6.77
C VAL A 113 -10.63 -0.33 -6.54
N TYR A 114 -10.22 -0.31 -5.28
CA TYR A 114 -8.82 -0.45 -4.86
C TYR A 114 -8.58 -1.76 -4.12
N TRP A 115 -7.48 -2.40 -4.44
CA TRP A 115 -6.91 -3.47 -3.62
C TRP A 115 -5.88 -2.88 -2.67
N LEU A 116 -6.19 -2.90 -1.37
CA LEU A 116 -5.31 -2.39 -0.34
C LEU A 116 -4.32 -3.48 0.10
N GLY A 117 -3.06 -3.10 0.35
CA GLY A 117 -2.10 -4.00 0.98
C GLY A 117 -0.93 -3.33 1.68
N ARG A 118 -0.22 -4.12 2.50
CA ARG A 118 0.98 -3.71 3.24
C ARG A 118 2.21 -4.50 2.79
N VAL A 119 3.33 -3.81 2.62
CA VAL A 119 4.63 -4.45 2.37
C VAL A 119 5.71 -3.80 3.25
N ARG A 120 6.49 -4.63 3.94
CA ARG A 120 7.70 -4.20 4.66
C ARG A 120 8.83 -3.96 3.65
N LEU A 121 9.38 -2.75 3.61
CA LEU A 121 10.57 -2.45 2.81
C LEU A 121 11.78 -3.19 3.36
N ARG A 122 12.66 -3.64 2.46
CA ARG A 122 13.88 -4.38 2.82
C ARG A 122 15.10 -3.47 2.76
N GLY A 123 15.98 -3.63 3.75
CA GLY A 123 17.25 -2.90 3.81
C GLY A 123 17.08 -1.40 4.05
N THR A 124 16.00 -0.99 4.70
CA THR A 124 15.75 0.38 5.18
C THR A 124 15.94 0.42 6.69
N MET A 125 16.66 1.43 7.18
CA MET A 125 16.84 1.67 8.62
C MET A 125 16.47 3.14 8.91
N PRO A 126 15.50 3.40 9.81
CA PRO A 126 14.66 2.43 10.53
C PRO A 126 13.73 1.63 9.59
N ALA A 127 13.16 0.53 10.07
CA ALA A 127 12.24 -0.29 9.27
C ALA A 127 11.04 0.53 8.77
N ALA A 128 10.61 0.30 7.54
CA ALA A 128 9.51 1.02 6.90
C ALA A 128 8.45 0.06 6.35
N ASP A 129 7.19 0.41 6.49
CA ASP A 129 6.10 -0.20 5.72
C ASP A 129 5.64 0.74 4.61
N VAL A 130 5.23 0.14 3.50
CA VAL A 130 4.43 0.81 2.49
C VAL A 130 3.01 0.29 2.58
N VAL A 131 2.07 1.21 2.77
CA VAL A 131 0.64 0.96 2.58
C VAL A 131 0.32 1.37 1.16
N SER A 132 -0.35 0.50 0.41
CA SER A 132 -0.64 0.71 -1.00
C SER A 132 -2.09 0.40 -1.32
N ALA A 133 -2.64 1.08 -2.32
CA ALA A 133 -3.94 0.87 -2.91
C ALA A 133 -3.76 0.82 -4.43
N VAL A 134 -4.06 -0.33 -5.02
CA VAL A 134 -3.90 -0.56 -6.47
C VAL A 134 -5.27 -0.69 -7.11
N SER A 135 -5.59 0.19 -8.05
CA SER A 135 -6.87 0.11 -8.76
C SER A 135 -6.90 -1.04 -9.76
N SER A 136 -8.09 -1.45 -10.19
CA SER A 136 -8.28 -2.40 -11.29
C SER A 136 -7.61 -1.95 -12.61
N ARG A 137 -7.38 -0.64 -12.78
CA ARG A 137 -6.67 -0.05 -13.93
C ARG A 137 -5.15 0.06 -13.72
N GLY A 138 -4.61 -0.50 -12.63
CA GLY A 138 -3.17 -0.47 -12.33
C GLY A 138 -2.65 0.89 -11.83
N ARG A 139 -3.54 1.80 -11.39
CA ARG A 139 -3.12 3.03 -10.71
C ARG A 139 -2.73 2.67 -9.27
N VAL A 140 -1.53 3.05 -8.87
CA VAL A 140 -1.00 2.81 -7.53
C VAL A 140 -1.03 4.11 -6.75
N ARG A 141 -1.64 4.07 -5.57
CA ARG A 141 -1.54 5.10 -4.53
C ARG A 141 -0.86 4.49 -3.32
N PHE A 142 0.07 5.20 -2.70
CA PHE A 142 0.79 4.65 -1.56
C PHE A 142 1.20 5.72 -0.55
N MET A 143 1.58 5.24 0.64
CA MET A 143 2.28 6.03 1.65
C MET A 143 3.36 5.16 2.29
N ILE A 144 4.45 5.77 2.71
CA ILE A 144 5.45 5.12 3.57
C ILE A 144 5.13 5.51 5.01
N THR A 145 4.92 4.53 5.88
CA THR A 145 4.59 4.82 7.29
C THR A 145 5.87 5.14 8.06
N THR A 146 5.71 5.92 9.13
CA THR A 146 6.74 5.99 10.16
C THR A 146 6.94 4.62 10.82
N PRO A 147 8.14 4.33 11.36
CA PRO A 147 8.39 3.07 12.04
C PRO A 147 7.44 2.87 13.21
N SER A 148 6.67 1.79 13.17
CA SER A 148 5.78 1.38 14.25
C SER A 148 5.68 -0.14 14.31
N VAL A 149 5.45 -0.68 15.50
CA VAL A 149 5.20 -2.11 15.71
C VAL A 149 3.71 -2.36 15.44
N ASP A 150 3.42 -3.11 14.38
CA ASP A 150 2.07 -3.50 13.94
C ASP A 150 1.04 -2.36 13.99
N PRO A 151 1.25 -1.26 13.24
CA PRO A 151 0.31 -0.15 13.24
C PRO A 151 -1.04 -0.58 12.64
N PRO A 152 -2.16 -0.08 13.20
CA PRO A 152 -3.47 -0.24 12.57
C PRO A 152 -3.46 0.41 11.18
N LEU A 153 -4.45 0.09 10.35
CA LEU A 153 -4.56 0.70 9.03
C LEU A 153 -4.69 2.23 9.19
N PRO A 154 -3.79 3.03 8.59
CA PRO A 154 -3.86 4.49 8.73
C PRO A 154 -5.20 5.00 8.20
N ARG A 155 -6.00 5.61 9.09
CA ARG A 155 -7.31 6.17 8.72
C ARG A 155 -7.17 7.22 7.62
N ASP A 156 -6.16 8.07 7.73
CA ASP A 156 -5.92 9.15 6.78
C ASP A 156 -5.66 8.65 5.36
N PHE A 157 -4.88 7.57 5.21
CA PHE A 157 -4.68 6.90 3.92
C PHE A 157 -5.99 6.53 3.24
N VAL A 158 -6.90 5.92 4.00
CA VAL A 158 -8.20 5.47 3.48
C VAL A 158 -9.08 6.66 3.10
N LEU A 159 -9.07 7.74 3.88
CA LEU A 159 -9.83 8.96 3.57
C LEU A 159 -9.34 9.61 2.29
N ARG A 160 -8.01 9.75 2.14
CA ARG A 160 -7.36 10.34 0.96
C ARG A 160 -7.60 9.57 -0.33
N LEU A 161 -8.00 8.28 -0.28
CA LEU A 161 -8.41 7.55 -1.48
C LEU A 161 -9.66 8.13 -2.16
N SER A 162 -10.54 8.77 -1.40
CA SER A 162 -11.74 9.46 -1.90
C SER A 162 -11.40 10.79 -2.59
N GLY A 163 -10.23 11.35 -2.25
CA GLY A 163 -9.72 12.64 -2.71
C GLY A 163 -10.60 13.85 -2.38
N THR A 164 -10.14 15.03 -2.79
CA THR A 164 -10.84 16.32 -2.63
C THR A 164 -12.26 16.31 -3.18
N GLU A 165 -12.50 15.59 -4.26
CA GLU A 165 -13.83 15.46 -4.89
C GLU A 165 -14.77 14.48 -4.15
N GLU A 166 -14.33 13.91 -3.03
CA GLU A 166 -15.12 12.97 -2.21
C GLU A 166 -15.75 11.83 -3.02
N ARG A 167 -15.01 11.26 -3.97
CA ARG A 167 -15.50 10.18 -4.82
C ARG A 167 -15.78 8.93 -4.00
N THR A 168 -16.83 8.20 -4.40
CA THR A 168 -17.11 6.87 -3.86
C THR A 168 -15.97 5.91 -4.22
N VAL A 169 -15.51 5.14 -3.24
CA VAL A 169 -14.44 4.15 -3.40
C VAL A 169 -14.79 2.85 -2.69
N HIS A 170 -14.57 1.75 -3.39
CA HIS A 170 -14.63 0.41 -2.83
C HIS A 170 -13.21 -0.05 -2.56
N VAL A 171 -12.91 -0.47 -1.33
CA VAL A 171 -11.57 -0.86 -0.92
C VAL A 171 -11.60 -2.30 -0.46
N ILE A 172 -10.93 -3.18 -1.21
CA ILE A 172 -10.76 -4.59 -0.87
C ILE A 172 -9.53 -4.70 0.02
N MET A 173 -9.76 -5.07 1.26
CA MET A 173 -8.75 -5.21 2.31
C MET A 173 -8.06 -6.56 2.16
N ASP A 174 -6.77 -6.58 1.85
CA ASP A 174 -5.99 -7.81 1.95
C ASP A 174 -5.82 -8.24 3.42
N GLY A 175 -5.39 -9.49 3.64
CA GLY A 175 -5.21 -10.04 4.97
C GLY A 175 -4.10 -9.38 5.81
N SER A 176 -3.59 -8.21 5.41
CA SER A 176 -2.54 -7.48 6.14
C SER A 176 -3.06 -6.87 7.44
N TRP A 177 -4.35 -6.54 7.54
CA TRP A 177 -4.98 -6.02 8.77
C TRP A 177 -6.23 -6.84 9.14
N PRO A 178 -6.30 -7.40 10.36
CA PRO A 178 -7.54 -7.96 10.87
C PRO A 178 -8.62 -6.87 11.01
N ARG A 179 -9.89 -7.26 10.96
CA ARG A 179 -11.04 -6.32 10.94
C ARG A 179 -11.08 -5.34 12.12
N ASN A 180 -10.56 -5.72 13.28
CA ASN A 180 -10.50 -4.87 14.47
C ASN A 180 -9.49 -3.71 14.34
N GLU A 181 -8.54 -3.80 13.39
CA GLU A 181 -7.56 -2.76 13.07
C GLU A 181 -8.02 -1.82 11.95
N TRP A 182 -9.23 -2.02 11.41
CA TRP A 182 -9.78 -1.15 10.39
C TRP A 182 -10.28 0.17 11.01
N PRO A 183 -10.16 1.30 10.30
CA PRO A 183 -10.69 2.57 10.78
C PRO A 183 -12.20 2.49 11.02
N ARG A 184 -12.63 2.93 12.20
CA ARG A 184 -14.05 3.06 12.52
C ARG A 184 -14.59 4.38 11.97
N ARG A 185 -15.91 4.44 11.74
CA ARG A 185 -16.64 5.67 11.35
C ARG A 185 -16.03 6.33 10.09
N LEU A 186 -15.92 5.54 9.03
CA LEU A 186 -15.61 6.05 7.70
C LEU A 186 -16.87 6.66 7.05
N PRO A 187 -16.72 7.71 6.23
CA PRO A 187 -17.81 8.23 5.40
C PRO A 187 -18.44 7.12 4.55
N ARG A 188 -19.76 7.20 4.30
CA ARG A 188 -20.52 6.18 3.53
C ARG A 188 -19.98 5.94 2.12
N ARG A 189 -19.31 6.94 1.54
CA ARG A 189 -18.65 6.86 0.23
C ARG A 189 -17.43 5.92 0.21
N ILE A 190 -16.92 5.52 1.37
CA ILE A 190 -15.80 4.57 1.49
C ILE A 190 -16.35 3.24 1.98
N VAL A 191 -16.38 2.25 1.08
CA VAL A 191 -16.91 0.92 1.38
C VAL A 191 -15.77 -0.08 1.48
N LEU A 192 -15.55 -0.64 2.67
CA LEU A 192 -14.50 -1.63 2.92
C LEU A 192 -15.03 -3.05 2.74
N HIS A 193 -14.34 -3.86 1.92
CA HIS A 193 -14.67 -5.24 1.63
C HIS A 193 -13.55 -6.17 2.14
N PRO A 194 -13.86 -7.19 2.96
CA PRO A 194 -12.86 -8.16 3.39
C PRO A 194 -12.47 -9.08 2.23
N LEU A 195 -11.18 -9.29 2.00
CA LEU A 195 -10.75 -10.51 1.35
C LEU A 195 -10.79 -11.67 2.38
N PRO A 196 -11.28 -12.87 2.03
CA PRO A 196 -11.18 -14.01 2.93
C PRO A 196 -9.72 -14.27 3.30
N SER A 197 -9.40 -14.12 4.57
CA SER A 197 -8.08 -14.40 5.10
C SER A 197 -8.23 -15.04 6.46
N CYS A 198 -7.48 -16.12 6.69
CA CYS A 198 -7.22 -16.63 8.02
C CYS A 198 -6.64 -15.44 8.78
N GLY A 199 -7.34 -14.95 9.80
CA GLY A 199 -6.85 -13.81 10.55
C GLY A 199 -5.39 -14.10 10.91
N ARG A 200 -4.49 -13.14 10.69
CA ARG A 200 -3.24 -13.14 11.45
C ARG A 200 -3.69 -13.08 12.90
N ALA A 201 -3.83 -14.24 13.53
CA ALA A 201 -3.84 -14.34 14.96
C ALA A 201 -2.52 -13.69 15.35
N VAL A 202 -2.62 -12.46 15.85
CA VAL A 202 -1.53 -11.79 16.55
C VAL A 202 -0.92 -12.88 17.42
N ALA A 203 0.35 -13.21 17.16
CA ALA A 203 1.10 -14.11 18.01
C ALA A 203 0.82 -13.64 19.44
N ALA A 204 0.16 -14.49 20.23
CA ALA A 204 -0.21 -14.17 21.58
C ALA A 204 1.02 -13.59 22.26
N ARG A 205 0.92 -12.34 22.70
CA ARG A 205 1.92 -11.76 23.61
C ARG A 205 2.09 -12.79 24.73
N PRO A 206 3.29 -13.36 24.97
CA PRO A 206 3.49 -14.05 26.23
C PRO A 206 3.24 -13.00 27.32
N GLY A 207 2.22 -13.25 28.13
CA GLY A 207 1.87 -12.38 29.22
C GLY A 207 3.12 -12.09 30.04
N ARG A 208 3.38 -10.81 30.32
CA ARG A 208 4.28 -10.46 31.41
C ARG A 208 3.64 -11.07 32.66
N LEU A 209 4.20 -12.19 33.15
CA LEU A 209 4.07 -12.51 34.57
C LEU A 209 4.69 -11.32 35.31
N GLY A 210 3.84 -10.52 35.95
CA GLY A 210 4.30 -9.62 36.99
C GLY A 210 4.90 -10.45 38.13
N PRO A 211 5.91 -9.94 38.85
CA PRO A 211 6.45 -10.65 39.99
C PRO A 211 5.35 -10.76 41.06
N ALA A 212 5.13 -11.98 41.53
CA ALA A 212 4.37 -12.20 42.76
C ALA A 212 5.14 -11.53 43.91
N ALA A 213 4.45 -10.64 44.62
CA ALA A 213 4.81 -10.15 45.94
C ALA A 213 3.67 -10.52 46.88
#